data_AF-A0A134B5C9-F1
#
_entry.id   AF-A0A134B5C9-F1
#
_cell.length_a   1.000
_cell.length_b   1.000
_cell.length_c   1.000
_cell.angle_alpha   90.00
_cell.angle_beta   90.00
_cell.angle_gamma   90.00
#
_symmetry.space_group_name_H-M   'P 1'
#
loop_
_entity.id
_entity.type
_entity.pdbx_description
1 polymer ?
#
loop_
_entity_poly.entity_id
_entity_poly.type
_entity_poly.pdbx_seq_one_letter_code
_entity_poly.pdbx_strand_id
1 'polypeptide(L)'
;MNYIKLINNFWSLSEEYDFRPIDIALYFYLLKVANGLLWKPSFRRNNREIMERFNISSHHTFNDSRNRLKNAGLIDYKTYNGKRYSTYIIIDSLAKNAKVTAKVTAKV
;
A
#
# COMPACT_ATOMS: atom_id res chain seq x y z
N MET A 1 10.79 7.05 -7.52
CA MET A 1 9.48 7.24 -6.89
C MET A 1 8.94 8.64 -7.20
N ASN A 2 7.82 8.75 -7.91
CA ASN A 2 7.16 10.04 -8.19
C ASN A 2 5.80 10.06 -7.48
N TYR A 3 5.58 11.04 -6.60
CA TYR A 3 4.39 11.09 -5.75
C TYR A 3 3.10 11.14 -6.57
N ILE A 4 3.04 12.01 -7.59
CA ILE A 4 1.85 12.19 -8.45
C ILE A 4 1.55 10.90 -9.22
N LYS A 5 2.57 10.22 -9.75
CA LYS A 5 2.38 8.94 -10.45
C LYS A 5 1.78 7.87 -9.55
N LEU A 6 2.19 7.80 -8.29
CA LEU A 6 1.63 6.86 -7.31
C LEU A 6 0.17 7.17 -6.97
N ILE A 7 -0.17 8.45 -6.80
CA ILE A 7 -1.56 8.89 -6.59
C ILE A 7 -2.43 8.49 -7.78
N ASN A 8 -1.97 8.75 -9.01
CA ASN A 8 -2.72 8.39 -10.22
C ASN A 8 -2.86 6.88 -10.38
N ASN A 9 -1.80 6.11 -10.07
CA ASN A 9 -1.84 4.65 -10.09
C ASN A 9 -2.85 4.08 -9.09
N PHE A 10 -2.94 4.67 -7.89
CA PHE A 10 -3.96 4.28 -6.90
C PHE A 10 -5.37 4.42 -7.46
N TRP A 11 -5.69 5.58 -8.05
CA TRP A 11 -7.03 5.81 -8.59
C TRP A 11 -7.34 4.88 -9.77
N SER A 12 -6.37 4.60 -10.65
CA SER A 12 -6.55 3.60 -11.71
C SER A 12 -6.77 2.18 -11.18
N LEU A 13 -6.19 1.82 -10.03
CA LEU A 13 -6.43 0.52 -9.39
C LEU A 13 -7.75 0.51 -8.60
N SER A 14 -8.22 1.65 -8.10
CA SER A 14 -9.50 1.73 -7.38
C SER A 14 -10.73 1.40 -8.25
N GLU A 15 -10.58 1.47 -9.58
CA GLU A 15 -11.61 1.03 -10.53
C GLU A 15 -11.72 -0.51 -10.64
N GLU A 16 -10.66 -1.24 -10.27
CA GLU A 16 -10.60 -2.71 -10.38
C GLU A 16 -10.70 -3.41 -9.02
N TYR A 17 -10.36 -2.70 -7.94
CA TYR A 17 -10.33 -3.24 -6.58
C TYR A 17 -11.35 -2.54 -5.70
N ASP A 18 -12.07 -3.30 -4.89
CA ASP A 18 -13.04 -2.78 -3.91
C ASP A 18 -12.33 -2.18 -2.69
N PHE A 19 -11.77 -0.98 -2.85
CA PHE A 19 -11.13 -0.24 -1.77
C PHE A 19 -12.17 0.42 -0.88
N ARG A 20 -12.11 0.11 0.41
CA ARG A 20 -12.89 0.77 1.45
C ARG A 20 -12.27 2.14 1.80
N PRO A 21 -13.04 3.07 2.40
CA PRO A 21 -12.51 4.36 2.86
C PRO A 21 -11.24 4.23 3.73
N ILE A 22 -11.14 3.17 4.53
CA ILE A 22 -9.96 2.91 5.36
C ILE A 22 -8.71 2.55 4.56
N ASP A 23 -8.86 1.90 3.40
CA ASP A 23 -7.76 1.55 2.51
C ASP A 23 -7.16 2.79 1.86
N ILE A 24 -8.05 3.66 1.40
CA ILE A 24 -7.73 4.97 0.83
C ILE A 24 -6.93 5.76 1.87
N ALA A 25 -7.49 5.93 3.08
CA ALA A 25 -6.83 6.68 4.16
C ALA A 25 -5.46 6.09 4.54
N LEU A 26 -5.38 4.77 4.68
CA LEU A 26 -4.14 4.07 5.01
C LEU A 26 -3.08 4.26 3.94
N TYR A 27 -3.43 4.08 2.66
CA TYR A 27 -2.49 4.20 1.55
C TYR A 27 -1.94 5.62 1.44
N PHE A 28 -2.80 6.64 1.40
CA PHE A 28 -2.34 8.03 1.28
C PHE A 28 -1.54 8.50 2.50
N TYR A 29 -1.83 7.96 3.68
CA TYR A 29 -0.99 8.17 4.85
C TYR A 29 0.41 7.55 4.70
N LEU A 30 0.49 6.30 4.25
CA LEU A 30 1.77 5.64 4.01
C LEU A 30 2.57 6.36 2.92
N LEU A 31 1.92 6.86 1.88
CA LEU A 31 2.56 7.70 0.87
C LEU A 31 3.10 9.01 1.45
N LYS A 32 2.31 9.72 2.27
CA LYS A 32 2.74 10.95 2.94
C LYS A 32 4.00 10.69 3.78
N VAL A 33 4.02 9.59 4.54
CA VAL A 33 5.17 9.19 5.35
C VAL A 33 6.37 8.88 4.46
N ALA A 34 6.20 8.08 3.41
CA ALA A 34 7.27 7.71 2.50
C ALA A 34 7.88 8.93 1.82
N ASN A 35 7.05 9.87 1.35
CA ASN A 35 7.48 11.13 0.74
C ASN A 35 8.28 11.99 1.72
N GLY A 36 7.79 12.14 2.97
CA GLY A 36 8.50 12.88 4.02
C GLY A 36 9.82 12.23 4.44
N LEU A 37 9.99 10.93 4.19
CA LEU A 37 11.22 10.18 4.41
C LEU A 37 12.10 10.09 3.17
N LEU A 38 11.85 10.90 2.13
CA LEU A 38 12.60 10.89 0.87
C LEU A 38 12.65 9.50 0.22
N TRP A 39 11.54 8.76 0.29
CA TRP A 39 11.37 7.44 -0.33
C TRP A 39 12.41 6.40 0.09
N LYS A 40 12.76 6.37 1.39
CA LYS A 40 13.54 5.27 1.97
C LYS A 40 12.98 3.90 1.50
N PRO A 41 13.84 2.91 1.22
CA PRO A 41 13.42 1.61 0.70
C PRO A 41 12.34 0.92 1.54
N SER A 42 12.36 1.17 2.86
CA SER A 42 11.29 0.80 3.76
C SER A 42 11.23 1.77 4.95
N PHE A 43 10.10 1.79 5.64
CA PHE A 43 9.93 2.59 6.85
C PHE A 43 9.03 1.89 7.87
N ARG A 44 9.26 2.16 9.15
CA ARG A 44 8.50 1.58 10.26
C ARG A 44 7.37 2.50 10.69
N ARG A 45 6.22 1.92 11.01
CA ARG A 45 5.13 2.62 11.70
C ARG A 45 4.54 1.76 12.80
N ASN A 46 4.22 2.41 13.92
CA ASN A 46 3.51 1.80 15.02
C ASN A 46 2.07 1.47 14.59
N ASN A 47 1.67 0.21 14.79
CA ASN A 47 0.36 -0.28 14.36
C ASN A 47 -0.77 0.37 15.16
N ARG A 48 -0.57 0.56 16.47
CA ARG A 48 -1.57 1.16 17.36
C ARG A 48 -1.81 2.63 17.02
N GLU A 49 -0.74 3.40 16.77
CA GLU A 49 -0.85 4.80 16.35
C GLU A 49 -1.61 4.97 15.03
N ILE A 50 -1.40 4.05 14.07
CA ILE A 50 -2.14 4.05 12.80
C ILE A 50 -3.62 3.76 13.07
N MET A 51 -3.91 2.71 13.84
CA MET A 51 -5.27 2.31 14.16
C MET A 51 -6.02 3.41 14.89
N GLU A 52 -5.41 4.03 15.91
CA GLU A 52 -5.99 5.16 16.64
C GLU A 52 -6.26 6.36 15.73
N ARG A 53 -5.30 6.71 14.85
CA ARG A 53 -5.45 7.83 13.90
C ARG A 53 -6.66 7.67 12.97
N PHE A 54 -6.98 6.45 12.57
CA PHE A 54 -8.08 6.17 11.64
C PHE A 54 -9.29 5.53 12.32
N ASN A 55 -9.35 5.59 13.65
CA ASN A 55 -10.42 5.03 14.47
C ASN A 55 -10.74 3.56 14.15
N ILE A 56 -9.70 2.75 13.91
CA ILE A 56 -9.81 1.31 13.65
C ILE A 56 -9.76 0.58 15.00
N SER A 57 -10.89 0.05 15.44
CA SER A 57 -10.97 -0.72 16.70
C SER A 57 -10.41 -2.13 16.58
N SER A 58 -10.51 -2.74 15.39
CA SER A 58 -10.17 -4.15 15.17
C SER A 58 -8.85 -4.34 14.43
N HIS A 59 -7.96 -5.15 15.02
CA HIS A 59 -6.74 -5.60 14.34
C HIS A 59 -7.04 -6.39 13.06
N HIS A 60 -8.15 -7.13 13.02
CA HIS A 60 -8.57 -7.84 11.82
C HIS A 60 -8.89 -6.85 10.68
N THR A 61 -9.68 -5.81 10.96
CA THR A 61 -10.00 -4.76 9.98
C THR A 61 -8.73 -4.05 9.47
N PHE A 62 -7.77 -3.78 10.36
CA PHE A 62 -6.48 -3.21 9.97
C PHE A 62 -5.66 -4.15 9.08
N ASN A 63 -5.62 -5.44 9.41
CA ASN A 63 -4.93 -6.45 8.60
C ASN A 63 -5.56 -6.60 7.23
N ASP A 64 -6.88 -6.65 7.15
CA ASP A 64 -7.60 -6.76 5.87
C ASP A 64 -7.34 -5.54 4.98
N SER A 65 -7.29 -4.35 5.57
CA SER A 65 -6.94 -3.13 4.83
C SER A 65 -5.55 -3.22 4.20
N ARG A 66 -4.56 -3.68 4.98
CA ARG A 66 -3.21 -3.91 4.47
C ARG A 66 -3.16 -4.99 3.40
N ASN A 67 -3.91 -6.07 3.58
CA ASN A 67 -4.00 -7.17 2.63
C ASN A 67 -4.62 -6.72 1.29
N ARG A 68 -5.69 -5.91 1.30
CA ARG A 68 -6.29 -5.39 0.06
C ARG A 68 -5.31 -4.50 -0.70
N LEU A 69 -4.62 -3.60 -0.01
CA LEU A 69 -3.57 -2.76 -0.63
C LEU A 69 -2.39 -3.60 -1.16
N LYS A 70 -1.97 -4.63 -0.42
CA LYS A 70 -0.90 -5.54 -0.84
C LYS A 70 -1.29 -6.36 -2.07
N ASN A 71 -2.50 -6.90 -2.09
CA ASN A 71 -3.03 -7.68 -3.21
C ASN A 71 -3.22 -6.83 -4.48
N ALA A 72 -3.46 -5.53 -4.32
CA ALA A 72 -3.47 -4.56 -5.42
C ALA A 72 -2.07 -4.14 -5.90
N GLY A 73 -1.01 -4.60 -5.25
CA GLY A 73 0.37 -4.24 -5.61
C GLY A 73 0.74 -2.80 -5.26
N LEU A 74 0.06 -2.18 -4.29
CA LEU A 74 0.31 -0.80 -3.88
C LEU A 74 1.37 -0.69 -2.78
N ILE A 75 1.41 -1.68 -1.89
CA ILE A 75 2.34 -1.74 -0.76
C ILE A 75 2.82 -3.17 -0.53
N ASP A 76 3.95 -3.32 0.15
CA ASP A 76 4.25 -4.52 0.92
C ASP A 76 4.45 -4.16 2.39
N TYR A 77 4.26 -5.14 3.28
CA TYR A 77 4.51 -4.94 4.70
C TYR A 77 4.97 -6.23 5.39
N LYS A 78 5.75 -6.05 6.46
CA LYS A 78 6.20 -7.11 7.36
C LYS A 78 5.84 -6.78 8.81
N THR A 79 5.24 -7.75 9.49
CA THR A 79 4.98 -7.74 10.94
C THR A 79 6.04 -8.58 11.65
N TYR A 80 6.30 -8.29 12.92
CA TYR A 80 7.28 -9.02 13.72
C TYR A 80 6.65 -9.41 15.05
N ASN A 81 6.87 -10.66 15.48
CA ASN A 81 6.30 -11.14 16.73
C ASN A 81 6.75 -10.27 17.93
N GLY A 82 5.80 -9.90 18.79
CA GLY A 82 6.04 -9.02 19.94
C GLY A 82 6.40 -7.57 19.62
N LYS A 83 6.47 -7.14 18.35
CA LYS A 83 6.76 -5.74 18.00
C LYS A 83 5.47 -4.97 17.72
N ARG A 84 5.41 -3.75 18.26
CA ARG A 84 4.29 -2.82 18.07
C ARG A 84 4.28 -2.13 16.70
N TYR A 85 5.32 -2.33 15.89
CA TYR A 85 5.46 -1.73 14.56
C TYR A 85 5.42 -2.76 13.45
N SER A 86 5.06 -2.30 12.25
CA SER A 86 5.28 -3.01 11.00
C SER A 86 6.21 -2.18 10.12
N THR A 87 6.96 -2.88 9.26
CA THR A 87 7.78 -2.26 8.20
C THR A 87 6.95 -2.23 6.93
N TYR A 88 6.92 -1.10 6.23
CA TYR A 88 6.18 -0.87 4.99
C TYR A 88 7.12 -0.51 3.85
N ILE A 89 6.72 -0.91 2.64
CA ILE A 89 7.38 -0.58 1.36
C ILE A 89 6.28 -0.05 0.44
N ILE A 90 6.54 1.07 -0.24
CA ILE A 90 5.68 1.55 -1.33
C ILE A 90 6.12 0.87 -2.62
N ILE A 91 5.19 0.28 -3.34
CA ILE A 91 5.47 -0.39 -4.60
C ILE A 91 5.27 0.61 -5.75
N ASP A 92 6.32 0.85 -6.53
CA ASP A 92 6.33 1.71 -7.73
C ASP A 92 6.09 0.91 -9.02
N SER A 93 5.83 -0.41 -8.92
CA SER A 93 5.49 -1.18 -10.10
C SER A 93 4.09 -0.76 -10.53
N LEU A 94 4.01 -0.09 -11.68
CA LEU A 94 2.77 0.15 -12.40
C LEU A 94 2.21 -1.22 -12.81
N ALA A 95 1.58 -1.92 -11.87
CA ALA A 95 1.37 -3.37 -11.88
C ALA A 95 0.42 -3.87 -12.97
N LYS A 96 -0.16 -2.98 -13.80
CA LYS A 96 -0.89 -3.36 -15.01
C LYS A 96 0.04 -3.57 -16.22
N ASN A 97 1.21 -2.93 -16.29
CA ASN A 97 2.12 -3.11 -17.43
C ASN A 97 2.89 -4.44 -17.38
N ALA A 98 3.16 -5.00 -16.20
CA ALA A 98 3.90 -6.27 -16.12
C ALA A 98 3.08 -7.47 -16.65
N LYS A 99 1.76 -7.49 -16.42
CA LYS A 99 0.88 -8.55 -16.94
C LYS A 99 0.54 -8.37 -18.42
N VAL A 100 0.43 -7.13 -18.90
CA VAL A 100 0.21 -6.85 -20.33
C VAL A 100 1.47 -7.17 -21.15
N THR A 101 2.66 -6.76 -20.71
CA THR A 101 3.90 -7.08 -21.42
C THR A 101 4.15 -8.58 -21.48
N ALA A 102 3.95 -9.33 -20.39
CA ALA A 102 4.12 -10.79 -20.38
C ALA A 102 3.12 -11.55 -21.29
N LYS A 103 1.93 -11.00 -21.53
CA LYS A 103 0.93 -11.60 -22.42
C LYS A 103 1.16 -11.25 -23.89
N VAL A 104 1.83 -10.13 -24.17
CA VAL A 104 2.16 -9.67 -25.53
C VAL A 104 3.42 -10.36 -26.07
N THR A 105 4.46 -10.59 -25.26
CA THR A 105 5.65 -11.36 -25.70
C THR A 105 5.41 -12.86 -25.83
N ALA A 106 4.36 -13.42 -25.20
CA ALA A 106 4.00 -14.83 -25.35
C ALA A 106 3.20 -15.14 -26.64
N LYS A 107 2.90 -14.12 -27.45
CA LYS A 107 2.15 -14.23 -28.71
C LYS A 107 2.95 -13.78 -29.95
N VAL A 108 4.26 -13.62 -29.82
CA VAL A 108 5.19 -13.36 -30.94
C VAL A 108 6.12 -14.55 -31.06
#